data_AF-A0A521PFZ8-F1
#
_entry.id   AF-A0A521PFZ8-F1
#
_cell.length_a   1.000
_cell.length_b   1.000
_cell.length_c   1.000
_cell.angle_alpha   90.00
_cell.angle_beta   90.00
_cell.angle_gamma   90.00
#
_symmetry.space_group_name_H-M   'P 1'
#
loop_
_entity.id
_entity.type
_entity.pdbx_description
1 polymer ?
#
loop_
_entity_poly.entity_id
_entity_poly.type
_entity_poly.pdbx_seq_one_letter_code
_entity_poly.pdbx_strand_id
1 'polypeptide(L)'
;WVKEGAKWGDHWAYVAPKEVKVPNKGLFAGLFSFGNWEQNDIDYFVKAKLEEEGLSPAKEADRATLVRRVCLDIVGLPPTAGQIKKYVTDEGSFEALVDELLASKQFGERWASMWLDLARYSDSRGYQKDNGRTIWRYRDWVIDAFNANMPFNQFTKEQLAGDLLPSPTESQLIATAFHRNTMNNDETGTVDEEFRVAAVIDRVNTTFDVWQGTTFACVQCHSHPYDPFRNEEYYKIMAFFNNTRDEDTQDEAPNYRKFSEDDEKKLDSLTTFIKTRLGDEKSKYYNQLVRSLEPRHHAHYADSYVNGALLGDRNIGLRHKGTCRLPDIKLDNKTTFLISYVSKNPGGWLELRKGSPNGEVLTKLRLDTTARNKLLFIPIKASQGRHDLYLVGTNGRLKPEQDVFSINWFTFLDDFP
;
A
#
# COMPACT_ATOMS: atom_id res chain seq x y z
N TRP A 1 -20.29 40.78 0.97
CA TRP A 1 -21.20 39.65 0.68
C TRP A 1 -21.94 39.11 1.92
N VAL A 2 -21.29 38.54 2.96
CA VAL A 2 -22.00 38.08 4.19
C VAL A 2 -22.81 39.21 4.83
N LYS A 3 -22.14 40.35 5.07
CA LYS A 3 -22.76 41.56 5.62
C LYS A 3 -23.75 42.24 4.65
N GLU A 4 -23.78 41.83 3.38
CA GLU A 4 -24.71 42.32 2.35
C GLU A 4 -25.96 41.44 2.24
N GLY A 5 -26.13 40.43 3.11
CA GLY A 5 -27.32 39.58 3.13
C GLY A 5 -27.29 38.43 2.12
N ALA A 6 -26.09 38.00 1.68
CA ALA A 6 -25.95 36.77 0.90
C ALA A 6 -26.64 35.61 1.61
N LYS A 7 -27.45 34.82 0.89
CA LYS A 7 -28.02 33.59 1.42
C LYS A 7 -26.99 32.48 1.25
N TRP A 8 -26.52 31.91 2.36
CA TRP A 8 -25.71 30.70 2.36
C TRP A 8 -26.41 29.63 3.19
N GLY A 9 -26.25 28.37 2.80
CA GLY A 9 -26.76 27.20 3.52
C GLY A 9 -25.71 26.09 3.51
N ASP A 10 -26.02 24.97 4.16
CA ASP A 10 -25.15 23.81 4.13
C ASP A 10 -25.04 23.28 2.69
N HIS A 11 -23.82 23.00 2.25
CA HIS A 11 -23.59 22.44 0.92
C HIS A 11 -24.33 21.11 0.79
N TRP A 12 -24.96 20.85 -0.37
CA TRP A 12 -25.88 19.71 -0.57
C TRP A 12 -25.24 18.36 -0.22
N ALA A 13 -23.92 18.22 -0.39
CA ALA A 13 -23.16 17.02 -0.06
C ALA A 13 -23.11 16.71 1.45
N TYR A 14 -23.33 17.70 2.32
CA TYR A 14 -23.34 17.56 3.79
C TYR A 14 -24.75 17.55 4.38
N VAL A 15 -25.78 17.56 3.54
CA VAL A 15 -27.17 17.44 3.96
C VAL A 15 -27.66 16.05 3.59
N ALA A 16 -28.27 15.36 4.56
CA ALA A 16 -28.85 14.04 4.30
C ALA A 16 -29.86 14.11 3.13
N PRO A 17 -29.75 13.21 2.13
CA PRO A 17 -30.72 13.13 1.05
C PRO A 17 -32.13 12.94 1.61
N LYS A 18 -33.09 13.71 1.11
CA LYS A 18 -34.50 13.57 1.45
C LYS A 18 -35.22 12.91 0.29
N GLU A 19 -36.28 12.17 0.61
CA GLU A 19 -37.17 11.64 -0.41
C GLU A 19 -37.77 12.79 -1.23
N VAL A 20 -37.63 12.72 -2.55
CA VAL A 20 -38.13 13.73 -3.48
C VAL A 20 -39.29 13.13 -4.25
N LYS A 21 -40.40 13.87 -4.33
CA LYS A 21 -41.54 13.45 -5.14
C LYS A 21 -41.16 13.49 -6.62
N VAL A 22 -41.27 12.35 -7.31
CA VAL A 22 -41.02 12.26 -8.74
C VAL A 22 -41.98 13.18 -9.50
N PRO A 23 -41.49 14.09 -10.35
CA PRO A 23 -42.33 15.02 -11.09
C PRO A 23 -43.20 14.27 -12.10
N ASN A 24 -44.44 14.72 -12.31
CA ASN A 24 -45.33 14.25 -13.37
C ASN A 24 -45.61 12.72 -13.42
N LYS A 25 -45.22 11.96 -12.39
CA LYS A 25 -45.56 10.54 -12.19
C LYS A 25 -46.98 10.41 -11.63
N GLY A 26 -47.98 10.74 -12.46
CA GLY A 26 -49.41 10.56 -12.15
C GLY A 26 -49.96 9.19 -12.57
N LEU A 27 -51.12 8.80 -12.02
CA LEU A 27 -51.87 7.57 -12.40
C LEU A 27 -52.18 7.46 -13.91
N PHE A 28 -52.12 8.59 -14.64
CA PHE A 28 -52.38 8.71 -16.07
C PHE A 28 -51.13 9.15 -16.87
N ALA A 29 -49.94 9.15 -16.27
CA ALA A 29 -48.70 9.64 -16.93
C ALA A 29 -48.38 8.87 -18.22
N GLY A 30 -48.66 7.55 -18.26
CA GLY A 30 -48.54 6.75 -19.48
C GLY A 30 -49.66 6.94 -20.52
N LEU A 31 -50.76 7.63 -20.17
CA LEU A 31 -51.90 7.88 -21.07
C LEU A 31 -51.78 9.19 -21.86
N PHE A 32 -50.93 10.12 -21.41
CA PHE A 32 -50.68 11.41 -22.08
C PHE A 32 -49.19 11.67 -22.39
N SER A 33 -48.31 10.66 -22.22
CA SER A 33 -46.93 10.80 -22.70
C SER A 33 -46.90 10.69 -24.21
N PHE A 34 -46.69 11.83 -24.88
CA PHE A 34 -46.40 11.89 -26.30
C PHE A 34 -44.96 11.39 -26.53
N GLY A 35 -44.81 10.06 -26.54
CA GLY A 35 -43.54 9.36 -26.76
C GLY A 35 -43.10 8.60 -25.51
N ASN A 36 -42.94 7.28 -25.62
CA ASN A 36 -42.50 6.35 -24.56
C ASN A 36 -41.04 6.60 -24.11
N TRP A 37 -40.64 7.84 -23.82
CA TRP A 37 -39.26 8.18 -23.49
C TRP A 37 -38.96 7.94 -22.01
N GLU A 38 -39.93 8.17 -21.11
CA GLU A 38 -39.76 7.93 -19.67
C GLU A 38 -39.91 6.44 -19.34
N GLN A 39 -38.80 5.79 -19.00
CA GLN A 39 -38.73 4.37 -18.66
C GLN A 39 -38.53 4.13 -17.16
N ASN A 40 -37.95 5.10 -16.44
CA ASN A 40 -37.72 5.03 -15.00
C ASN A 40 -37.89 6.42 -14.32
N ASP A 41 -37.80 6.45 -12.99
CA ASP A 41 -38.04 7.66 -12.20
C ASP A 41 -37.06 8.80 -12.49
N ILE A 42 -35.81 8.49 -12.87
CA ILE A 42 -34.79 9.48 -13.25
C ILE A 42 -35.21 10.21 -14.53
N ASP A 43 -35.79 9.49 -15.49
CA ASP A 43 -36.21 10.06 -16.77
C ASP A 43 -37.26 11.15 -16.57
N TYR A 44 -38.18 10.99 -15.60
CA TYR A 44 -39.15 12.03 -15.26
C TYR A 44 -38.49 13.31 -14.76
N PHE A 45 -37.43 13.21 -13.95
CA PHE A 45 -36.66 14.38 -13.50
C PHE A 45 -35.95 15.05 -14.67
N VAL A 46 -35.33 14.28 -15.56
CA VAL A 46 -34.65 14.82 -16.74
C VAL A 46 -35.64 15.49 -17.68
N LYS A 47 -36.78 14.86 -17.96
CA LYS A 47 -37.84 15.43 -18.81
C LYS A 47 -38.39 16.73 -18.24
N ALA A 48 -38.69 16.76 -16.93
CA ALA A 48 -39.17 17.98 -16.30
C ALA A 48 -38.17 19.14 -16.47
N LYS A 49 -36.87 18.86 -16.37
CA LYS A 49 -35.84 19.88 -16.61
C LYS A 49 -35.74 20.28 -18.09
N LEU A 50 -35.83 19.33 -19.02
CA LEU A 50 -35.85 19.63 -20.45
C LEU A 50 -37.04 20.52 -20.82
N GLU A 51 -38.24 20.22 -20.31
CA GLU A 51 -39.46 21.00 -20.53
C GLU A 51 -39.33 22.42 -19.97
N GLU A 52 -38.76 22.57 -18.77
CA GLU A 52 -38.47 23.88 -18.17
C GLU A 52 -37.55 24.74 -19.06
N GLU A 53 -36.54 24.11 -19.66
CA GLU A 53 -35.57 24.76 -20.55
C GLU A 53 -36.07 24.86 -22.00
N GLY A 54 -37.29 24.41 -22.30
CA GLY A 54 -37.84 24.41 -23.67
C GLY A 54 -37.13 23.46 -24.65
N LEU A 55 -36.50 22.41 -24.12
CA LEU A 55 -35.76 21.40 -24.87
C LEU A 55 -36.58 20.10 -25.01
N SER A 56 -36.26 19.33 -26.05
CA SER A 56 -36.81 17.99 -26.27
C SER A 56 -35.69 16.95 -26.20
N PRO A 57 -35.98 15.70 -25.80
CA PRO A 57 -34.99 14.63 -25.83
C PRO A 57 -34.37 14.44 -27.23
N ALA A 58 -33.07 14.16 -27.26
CA ALA A 58 -32.39 13.79 -28.49
C ALA A 58 -32.88 12.42 -28.99
N LYS A 59 -32.87 12.21 -30.31
CA LYS A 59 -33.13 10.89 -30.90
C LYS A 59 -32.07 9.90 -30.43
N GLU A 60 -32.50 8.67 -30.18
CA GLU A 60 -31.59 7.57 -29.88
C GLU A 60 -30.59 7.36 -31.05
N ALA A 61 -29.35 7.02 -30.70
CA ALA A 61 -28.32 6.76 -31.69
C ALA A 61 -28.60 5.44 -32.44
N ASP A 62 -28.08 5.31 -33.65
CA ASP A 62 -28.20 4.05 -34.39
C ASP A 62 -27.51 2.90 -33.65
N ARG A 63 -27.93 1.68 -33.97
CA ARG A 63 -27.50 0.47 -33.28
C ARG A 63 -25.98 0.26 -33.29
N ALA A 64 -25.33 0.54 -34.42
CA ALA A 64 -23.88 0.39 -34.53
C ALA A 64 -23.15 1.40 -33.65
N THR A 65 -23.65 2.64 -33.58
CA THR A 65 -23.14 3.66 -32.66
C THR A 65 -23.31 3.26 -31.19
N LEU A 66 -24.47 2.75 -30.79
CA LEU A 66 -24.72 2.29 -29.42
C LEU A 66 -23.80 1.15 -29.01
N VAL A 67 -23.71 0.10 -29.83
CA VAL A 67 -22.83 -1.06 -29.60
C VAL A 67 -21.38 -0.61 -29.48
N ARG A 68 -20.93 0.31 -30.34
CA ARG A 68 -19.57 0.85 -30.26
C ARG A 68 -19.32 1.61 -28.96
N ARG A 69 -20.23 2.50 -28.57
CA ARG A 69 -20.09 3.34 -27.37
C ARG A 69 -20.03 2.48 -26.12
N VAL A 70 -20.96 1.52 -25.97
CA VAL A 70 -21.04 0.71 -24.76
C VAL A 70 -19.84 -0.22 -24.60
N CYS A 71 -19.28 -0.79 -25.68
CA CYS A 71 -18.06 -1.56 -25.60
C CYS A 71 -16.86 -0.70 -25.17
N LEU A 72 -16.69 0.50 -25.75
CA LEU A 72 -15.62 1.40 -25.35
C LEU A 72 -15.78 1.89 -23.91
N ASP A 73 -17.00 2.12 -23.46
CA ASP A 73 -17.29 2.63 -22.13
C ASP A 73 -17.02 1.56 -21.06
N ILE A 74 -17.63 0.38 -21.22
CA ILE A 74 -17.58 -0.69 -20.20
C ILE A 74 -16.23 -1.41 -20.18
N VAL A 75 -15.67 -1.72 -21.35
CA VAL A 75 -14.45 -2.56 -21.44
C VAL A 75 -13.26 -1.86 -22.12
N GLY A 76 -13.41 -0.62 -22.59
CA GLY A 76 -12.32 0.13 -23.23
C GLY A 76 -11.94 -0.34 -24.63
N LEU A 77 -12.65 -1.33 -25.20
CA LEU A 77 -12.31 -1.98 -26.46
C LEU A 77 -13.44 -1.80 -27.49
N PRO A 78 -13.11 -1.73 -28.80
CA PRO A 78 -14.14 -1.77 -29.84
C PRO A 78 -14.87 -3.13 -29.85
N PRO A 79 -16.11 -3.17 -30.35
CA PRO A 79 -16.86 -4.42 -30.43
C PRO A 79 -16.17 -5.43 -31.35
N THR A 80 -16.21 -6.71 -30.99
CA THR A 80 -15.69 -7.79 -31.83
C THR A 80 -16.59 -8.03 -33.04
N ALA A 81 -16.07 -8.69 -34.08
CA ALA A 81 -16.89 -9.07 -35.25
C ALA A 81 -18.12 -9.92 -34.88
N GLY A 82 -17.99 -10.78 -33.86
CA GLY A 82 -19.10 -11.58 -33.33
C GLY A 82 -20.17 -10.72 -32.65
N GLN A 83 -19.75 -9.75 -31.82
CA GLN A 83 -20.67 -8.79 -31.18
C GLN A 83 -21.36 -7.88 -32.18
N ILE A 84 -20.65 -7.42 -33.23
CA ILE A 84 -21.26 -6.62 -34.30
C ILE A 84 -22.36 -7.44 -34.99
N LYS A 85 -22.05 -8.68 -35.41
CA LYS A 85 -23.04 -9.55 -36.04
C LYS A 85 -24.24 -9.82 -35.13
N LYS A 86 -24.00 -10.09 -33.84
CA LYS A 86 -25.09 -10.43 -32.91
C LYS A 86 -25.97 -9.22 -32.56
N TYR A 87 -25.37 -8.08 -32.27
CA TYR A 87 -26.08 -6.95 -31.64
C TYR A 87 -26.37 -5.78 -32.58
N VAL A 88 -25.77 -5.72 -33.77
CA VAL A 88 -26.06 -4.68 -34.79
C VAL A 88 -27.07 -5.18 -35.82
N THR A 89 -27.06 -6.46 -36.19
CA THR A 89 -27.91 -7.00 -37.27
C THR A 89 -29.12 -7.81 -36.78
N ASP A 90 -29.69 -7.45 -35.62
CA ASP A 90 -31.01 -7.87 -35.10
C ASP A 90 -31.16 -9.22 -34.34
N GLU A 91 -30.08 -9.86 -33.88
CA GLU A 91 -30.20 -11.14 -33.13
C GLU A 91 -30.12 -11.01 -31.60
N GLY A 92 -29.68 -9.86 -31.03
CA GLY A 92 -29.49 -9.69 -29.59
C GLY A 92 -29.92 -8.34 -29.02
N SER A 93 -30.47 -8.34 -27.79
CA SER A 93 -30.85 -7.12 -27.07
C SER A 93 -29.64 -6.31 -26.61
N PHE A 94 -29.84 -5.01 -26.32
CA PHE A 94 -28.74 -4.13 -25.89
C PHE A 94 -28.25 -4.52 -24.49
N GLU A 95 -29.21 -4.85 -23.64
CA GLU A 95 -29.06 -5.26 -22.26
C GLU A 95 -28.24 -6.55 -22.19
N ALA A 96 -28.48 -7.50 -23.11
CA ALA A 96 -27.68 -8.72 -23.19
C ALA A 96 -26.22 -8.46 -23.56
N LEU A 97 -25.94 -7.43 -24.40
CA LEU A 97 -24.57 -7.00 -24.65
C LEU A 97 -23.96 -6.36 -23.40
N VAL A 98 -24.70 -5.50 -22.69
CA VAL A 98 -24.24 -4.88 -21.45
C VAL A 98 -23.87 -5.95 -20.41
N ASP A 99 -24.74 -6.95 -20.20
CA ASP A 99 -24.49 -8.07 -19.28
C ASP A 99 -23.26 -8.88 -19.70
N GLU A 100 -23.09 -9.14 -21.00
CA GLU A 100 -21.90 -9.84 -21.54
C GLU A 100 -20.61 -9.05 -21.27
N LEU A 101 -20.64 -7.73 -21.44
CA LEU A 101 -19.49 -6.85 -21.21
C LEU A 101 -19.14 -6.75 -19.73
N LEU A 102 -20.13 -6.57 -18.85
CA LEU A 102 -19.93 -6.52 -17.40
C LEU A 102 -19.40 -7.84 -16.83
N ALA A 103 -19.78 -8.97 -17.42
CA ALA A 103 -19.29 -10.30 -17.04
C ALA A 103 -17.90 -10.64 -17.65
N SER A 104 -17.37 -9.80 -18.53
CA SER A 104 -16.09 -10.04 -19.20
C SER A 104 -14.89 -9.68 -18.33
N LYS A 105 -13.73 -10.32 -18.53
CA LYS A 105 -12.50 -9.98 -17.78
C LYS A 105 -12.01 -8.56 -18.05
N GLN A 106 -12.29 -8.05 -19.24
CA GLN A 106 -11.88 -6.73 -19.69
C GLN A 106 -12.60 -5.61 -18.93
N PHE A 107 -13.76 -5.90 -18.32
CA PHE A 107 -14.41 -4.96 -17.41
C PHE A 107 -13.48 -4.57 -16.25
N GLY A 108 -12.95 -5.56 -15.53
CA GLY A 108 -12.02 -5.30 -14.44
C GLY A 108 -10.73 -4.61 -14.89
N GLU A 109 -10.18 -4.97 -16.06
CA GLU A 109 -9.00 -4.30 -16.63
C GLU A 109 -9.27 -2.81 -16.92
N ARG A 110 -10.42 -2.50 -17.52
CA ARG A 110 -10.83 -1.12 -17.84
C ARG A 110 -11.06 -0.28 -16.60
N TRP A 111 -11.82 -0.79 -15.63
CA TRP A 111 -12.17 -0.03 -14.42
C TRP A 111 -11.00 0.06 -13.45
N ALA A 112 -10.15 -0.97 -13.38
CA ALA A 112 -8.89 -0.88 -12.66
C ALA A 112 -8.00 0.22 -13.23
N SER A 113 -7.94 0.44 -14.55
CA SER A 113 -7.09 1.51 -15.10
C SER A 113 -7.45 2.88 -14.52
N MET A 114 -8.75 3.17 -14.35
CA MET A 114 -9.21 4.41 -13.73
C MET A 114 -8.89 4.46 -12.23
N TRP A 115 -9.08 3.34 -11.53
CA TRP A 115 -8.79 3.25 -10.10
C TRP A 115 -7.30 3.38 -9.78
N LEU A 116 -6.43 2.84 -10.64
CA LEU A 116 -4.99 2.82 -10.40
C LEU A 116 -4.38 4.22 -10.46
N ASP A 117 -4.90 5.10 -11.30
CA ASP A 117 -4.54 6.52 -11.30
C ASP A 117 -4.90 7.17 -9.95
N LEU A 118 -6.11 6.92 -9.44
CA LEU A 118 -6.55 7.40 -8.13
C LEU A 118 -5.72 6.82 -6.98
N ALA A 119 -5.30 5.56 -7.11
CA ALA A 119 -4.47 4.88 -6.14
C ALA A 119 -2.99 5.30 -6.19
N ARG A 120 -2.58 6.19 -7.11
CA ARG A 120 -1.18 6.58 -7.38
C ARG A 120 -0.28 5.40 -7.78
N TYR A 121 -0.86 4.38 -8.42
CA TYR A 121 -0.09 3.24 -8.90
C TYR A 121 0.94 3.71 -9.94
N SER A 122 2.18 3.28 -9.78
CA SER A 122 3.25 3.50 -10.75
C SER A 122 4.19 2.30 -10.75
N ASP A 123 4.82 2.03 -11.91
CA ASP A 123 5.91 1.07 -12.02
C ASP A 123 7.27 1.69 -11.60
N SER A 124 7.28 2.98 -11.21
CA SER A 124 8.43 3.71 -10.66
C SER A 124 8.14 4.27 -9.26
N ARG A 125 9.18 4.69 -8.54
CA ARG A 125 9.08 5.18 -7.15
C ARG A 125 8.63 6.64 -7.01
N GLY A 126 8.74 7.45 -8.06
CA GLY A 126 8.22 8.82 -8.13
C GLY A 126 9.09 9.94 -7.54
N TYR A 127 10.17 9.61 -6.81
CA TYR A 127 11.15 10.58 -6.29
C TYR A 127 12.38 10.74 -7.21
N GLN A 128 13.36 11.53 -6.80
CA GLN A 128 14.54 11.95 -7.58
C GLN A 128 15.19 10.83 -8.41
N LYS A 129 15.48 9.66 -7.80
CA LYS A 129 16.11 8.55 -8.53
C LYS A 129 15.15 7.81 -9.46
N ASP A 130 13.86 7.89 -9.15
CA ASP A 130 12.74 7.28 -9.85
C ASP A 130 12.99 5.83 -10.31
N ASN A 131 13.61 5.03 -9.44
CA ASN A 131 13.89 3.64 -9.75
C ASN A 131 12.60 2.85 -9.95
N GLY A 132 12.68 1.73 -10.67
CA GLY A 132 11.57 0.80 -10.80
C GLY A 132 11.11 0.23 -9.46
N ARG A 133 9.81 -0.06 -9.36
CA ARG A 133 9.20 -0.74 -8.21
C ARG A 133 8.39 -1.97 -8.65
N THR A 134 8.13 -2.89 -7.72
CA THR A 134 7.40 -4.12 -7.99
C THR A 134 6.16 -4.20 -7.12
N ILE A 135 5.04 -3.69 -7.63
CA ILE A 135 3.75 -3.62 -6.90
C ILE A 135 2.56 -4.13 -7.73
N TRP A 136 2.82 -4.80 -8.86
CA TRP A 136 1.81 -5.32 -9.80
C TRP A 136 0.71 -6.18 -9.16
N ARG A 137 0.97 -6.80 -8.00
CA ARG A 137 -0.04 -7.58 -7.27
C ARG A 137 -1.21 -6.72 -6.78
N TYR A 138 -0.95 -5.47 -6.44
CA TYR A 138 -2.01 -4.53 -6.11
C TYR A 138 -2.88 -4.24 -7.34
N ARG A 139 -2.26 -4.03 -8.51
CA ARG A 139 -2.99 -3.89 -9.78
C ARG A 139 -3.89 -5.09 -10.05
N ASP A 140 -3.33 -6.30 -9.96
CA ASP A 140 -4.09 -7.53 -10.22
C ASP A 140 -5.22 -7.71 -9.19
N TRP A 141 -4.97 -7.37 -7.91
CA TRP A 141 -6.02 -7.37 -6.88
C TRP A 141 -7.18 -6.42 -7.22
N VAL A 142 -6.90 -5.22 -7.72
CA VAL A 142 -7.93 -4.26 -8.14
C VAL A 142 -8.74 -4.81 -9.31
N ILE A 143 -8.06 -5.38 -10.32
CA ILE A 143 -8.72 -6.01 -11.49
C ILE A 143 -9.65 -7.14 -11.02
N ASP A 144 -9.16 -8.01 -10.15
CA ASP A 144 -9.92 -9.14 -9.62
C ASP A 144 -11.11 -8.66 -8.76
N ALA A 145 -10.94 -7.61 -7.96
CA ALA A 145 -12.01 -7.04 -7.15
C ALA A 145 -13.15 -6.48 -8.01
N PHE A 146 -12.84 -5.79 -9.12
CA PHE A 146 -13.86 -5.31 -10.06
C PHE A 146 -14.56 -6.48 -10.77
N ASN A 147 -13.81 -7.46 -11.29
CA ASN A 147 -14.37 -8.62 -11.98
C ASN A 147 -15.22 -9.51 -11.05
N ALA A 148 -14.89 -9.56 -9.76
CA ALA A 148 -15.68 -10.27 -8.75
C ALA A 148 -16.93 -9.49 -8.30
N ASN A 149 -17.15 -8.28 -8.81
CA ASN A 149 -18.18 -7.36 -8.34
C ASN A 149 -18.13 -7.18 -6.82
N MET A 150 -16.93 -6.94 -6.29
CA MET A 150 -16.72 -6.79 -4.85
C MET A 150 -17.57 -5.63 -4.31
N PRO A 151 -18.36 -5.84 -3.24
CA PRO A 151 -19.12 -4.77 -2.62
C PRO A 151 -18.21 -3.59 -2.23
N PHE A 152 -18.64 -2.37 -2.57
CA PHE A 152 -17.82 -1.16 -2.37
C PHE A 152 -17.39 -0.97 -0.90
N ASN A 153 -18.23 -1.33 0.05
CA ASN A 153 -17.88 -1.29 1.48
C ASN A 153 -16.74 -2.26 1.85
N GLN A 154 -16.65 -3.42 1.20
CA GLN A 154 -15.53 -4.36 1.37
C GLN A 154 -14.28 -3.84 0.67
N PHE A 155 -14.41 -3.41 -0.59
CA PHE A 155 -13.33 -2.80 -1.38
C PHE A 155 -12.67 -1.61 -0.65
N THR A 156 -13.48 -0.80 0.03
CA THR A 156 -13.02 0.31 0.88
C THR A 156 -12.24 -0.20 2.11
N LYS A 157 -12.83 -1.12 2.88
CA LYS A 157 -12.21 -1.62 4.13
C LYS A 157 -10.88 -2.31 3.87
N GLU A 158 -10.80 -3.15 2.84
CA GLU A 158 -9.59 -3.93 2.56
C GLU A 158 -8.43 -3.04 2.09
N GLN A 159 -8.70 -1.95 1.35
CA GLN A 159 -7.65 -1.02 0.93
C GLN A 159 -7.19 -0.06 2.02
N LEU A 160 -8.10 0.39 2.90
CA LEU A 160 -7.77 1.35 3.95
C LEU A 160 -7.20 0.70 5.22
N ALA A 161 -7.57 -0.55 5.50
CA ALA A 161 -7.28 -1.19 6.78
C ALA A 161 -7.25 -2.74 6.69
N GLY A 162 -6.93 -3.31 5.53
CA GLY A 162 -6.90 -4.75 5.34
C GLY A 162 -5.88 -5.46 6.24
N ASP A 163 -4.74 -4.83 6.51
CA ASP A 163 -3.70 -5.29 7.43
C ASP A 163 -4.10 -5.23 8.92
N LEU A 164 -5.06 -4.37 9.26
CA LEU A 164 -5.62 -4.22 10.61
C LEU A 164 -6.77 -5.19 10.90
N LEU A 165 -7.20 -5.98 9.91
CA LEU A 165 -8.23 -7.00 10.11
C LEU A 165 -7.72 -8.14 11.02
N PRO A 166 -8.60 -8.79 11.80
CA PRO A 166 -8.20 -9.94 12.59
C PRO A 166 -7.71 -11.09 11.70
N SER A 167 -6.42 -11.43 11.78
CA SER A 167 -5.79 -12.48 10.97
C SER A 167 -5.99 -12.27 9.45
N PRO A 168 -5.40 -11.19 8.90
CA PRO A 168 -5.68 -10.78 7.53
C PRO A 168 -5.19 -11.81 6.53
N THR A 169 -5.94 -11.97 5.44
CA THR A 169 -5.53 -12.84 4.31
C THR A 169 -4.42 -12.17 3.48
N GLU A 170 -3.69 -12.95 2.68
CA GLU A 170 -2.72 -12.40 1.70
C GLU A 170 -3.38 -11.35 0.80
N SER A 171 -4.62 -11.60 0.35
CA SER A 171 -5.39 -10.68 -0.48
C SER A 171 -5.63 -9.33 0.22
N GLN A 172 -6.00 -9.35 1.50
CA GLN A 172 -6.25 -8.13 2.28
C GLN A 172 -4.97 -7.34 2.59
N LEU A 173 -3.85 -8.04 2.78
CA LEU A 173 -2.53 -7.41 2.90
C LEU A 173 -2.12 -6.72 1.59
N ILE A 174 -2.38 -7.36 0.45
CA ILE A 174 -2.14 -6.78 -0.88
C ILE A 174 -3.03 -5.56 -1.11
N ALA A 175 -4.32 -5.64 -0.76
CA ALA A 175 -5.26 -4.54 -0.89
C ALA A 175 -4.78 -3.27 -0.16
N THR A 176 -4.24 -3.43 1.05
CA THR A 176 -3.71 -2.33 1.88
C THR A 176 -2.55 -1.57 1.22
N ALA A 177 -1.95 -2.14 0.16
CA ALA A 177 -0.91 -1.47 -0.61
C ALA A 177 -1.38 -0.15 -1.28
N PHE A 178 -2.68 0.17 -1.29
CA PHE A 178 -3.19 1.53 -1.59
C PHE A 178 -2.41 2.62 -0.82
N HIS A 179 -2.13 2.41 0.48
CA HIS A 179 -1.34 3.33 1.30
C HIS A 179 0.19 3.21 1.10
N ARG A 180 0.65 2.23 0.32
CA ARG A 180 2.05 2.03 -0.08
C ARG A 180 2.35 2.54 -1.50
N ASN A 181 1.34 2.98 -2.24
CA ASN A 181 1.51 3.68 -3.50
C ASN A 181 1.98 5.14 -3.34
N THR A 182 2.04 5.66 -2.11
CA THR A 182 2.81 6.88 -1.80
C THR A 182 4.22 6.75 -2.37
N MET A 183 4.75 7.83 -2.94
CA MET A 183 6.08 7.84 -3.54
C MET A 183 7.15 7.42 -2.51
N ASN A 184 8.17 6.68 -2.96
CA ASN A 184 9.25 6.16 -2.13
C ASN A 184 10.54 6.91 -2.41
N ASN A 185 11.22 7.39 -1.37
CA ASN A 185 12.50 8.06 -1.50
C ASN A 185 13.63 7.07 -1.18
N ASP A 186 14.52 6.86 -2.14
CA ASP A 186 15.71 6.02 -1.97
C ASP A 186 16.99 6.80 -2.29
N GLU A 187 17.04 8.10 -1.98
CA GLU A 187 18.16 9.04 -2.20
C GLU A 187 19.00 9.28 -0.93
N THR A 188 20.33 9.20 -1.08
CA THR A 188 21.29 9.40 0.01
C THR A 188 21.35 10.87 0.41
N GLY A 189 21.46 11.15 1.71
CA GLY A 189 21.51 12.52 2.24
C GLY A 189 20.16 13.17 2.46
N THR A 190 19.07 12.39 2.43
CA THR A 190 17.73 12.84 2.78
C THR A 190 17.52 12.83 4.30
N VAL A 191 16.54 13.61 4.78
CA VAL A 191 16.14 13.59 6.19
C VAL A 191 14.90 12.71 6.33
N ASP A 192 15.05 11.55 6.98
CA ASP A 192 13.96 10.57 7.12
C ASP A 192 12.68 11.20 7.68
N GLU A 193 12.80 12.07 8.68
CA GLU A 193 11.64 12.73 9.29
C GLU A 193 10.92 13.68 8.32
N GLU A 194 11.65 14.37 7.44
CA GLU A 194 11.05 15.21 6.41
C GLU A 194 10.26 14.38 5.40
N PHE A 195 10.88 13.30 4.89
CA PHE A 195 10.23 12.39 3.96
C PHE A 195 9.02 11.70 4.58
N ARG A 196 9.12 11.27 5.84
CA ARG A 196 8.03 10.65 6.59
C ARG A 196 6.81 11.58 6.67
N VAL A 197 7.03 12.85 6.99
CA VAL A 197 5.96 13.86 7.02
C VAL A 197 5.32 14.04 5.65
N ALA A 198 6.12 14.14 4.59
CA ALA A 198 5.62 14.25 3.22
C ALA A 198 4.77 13.03 2.82
N ALA A 199 5.20 11.82 3.16
CA ALA A 199 4.48 10.58 2.88
C ALA A 199 3.13 10.48 3.61
N VAL A 200 3.07 10.95 4.86
CA VAL A 200 1.82 10.99 5.63
C VAL A 200 0.85 12.04 5.07
N ILE A 201 1.34 13.22 4.69
CA ILE A 201 0.54 14.26 4.02
C ILE A 201 -0.09 13.71 2.74
N ASP A 202 0.70 13.04 1.91
CA ASP A 202 0.24 12.42 0.66
C ASP A 202 -0.84 11.37 0.91
N ARG A 203 -0.70 10.51 1.93
CA ARG A 203 -1.77 9.56 2.32
C ARG A 203 -3.05 10.25 2.75
N VAL A 204 -2.96 11.28 3.59
CA VAL A 204 -4.12 12.02 4.09
C VAL A 204 -4.88 12.63 2.92
N ASN A 205 -4.16 13.35 2.05
CA ASN A 205 -4.75 14.03 0.90
C ASN A 205 -5.40 13.03 -0.05
N THR A 206 -4.67 11.99 -0.45
CA THR A 206 -5.17 10.95 -1.36
C THR A 206 -6.43 10.27 -0.80
N THR A 207 -6.45 9.96 0.50
CA THR A 207 -7.59 9.27 1.10
C THR A 207 -8.86 10.12 0.99
N PHE A 208 -8.78 11.42 1.24
CA PHE A 208 -9.92 12.31 1.14
C PHE A 208 -10.31 12.59 -0.31
N ASP A 209 -9.34 12.81 -1.19
CA ASP A 209 -9.60 13.05 -2.61
C ASP A 209 -10.31 11.83 -3.25
N VAL A 210 -9.82 10.62 -2.98
CA VAL A 210 -10.33 9.38 -3.59
C VAL A 210 -11.64 8.91 -2.97
N TRP A 211 -11.76 8.90 -1.64
CA TRP A 211 -12.91 8.29 -0.96
C TRP A 211 -13.99 9.31 -0.58
N GLN A 212 -13.63 10.56 -0.33
CA GLN A 212 -14.57 11.62 0.06
C GLN A 212 -14.85 12.60 -1.08
N GLY A 213 -14.16 12.49 -2.22
CA GLY A 213 -14.30 13.45 -3.32
C GLY A 213 -14.02 14.89 -2.90
N THR A 214 -13.19 15.09 -1.87
CA THR A 214 -13.01 16.37 -1.19
C THR A 214 -11.54 16.78 -1.28
N THR A 215 -11.27 17.98 -1.81
CA THR A 215 -9.92 18.56 -1.90
C THR A 215 -9.36 18.95 -0.54
N PHE A 216 -8.92 17.96 0.24
CA PHE A 216 -8.55 18.14 1.64
C PHE A 216 -7.14 18.73 1.83
N ALA A 217 -6.31 18.70 0.77
CA ALA A 217 -4.94 19.22 0.79
C ALA A 217 -4.85 20.69 1.22
N CYS A 218 -5.80 21.54 0.80
CA CYS A 218 -5.81 22.95 1.18
C CYS A 218 -5.98 23.15 2.70
N VAL A 219 -6.62 22.18 3.37
CA VAL A 219 -6.90 22.25 4.80
C VAL A 219 -5.63 22.19 5.65
N GLN A 220 -4.52 21.73 5.06
CA GLN A 220 -3.18 21.74 5.65
C GLN A 220 -2.78 23.14 6.15
N CYS A 221 -3.10 24.20 5.38
CA CYS A 221 -2.62 25.56 5.67
C CYS A 221 -3.71 26.48 6.26
N HIS A 222 -4.98 26.23 5.94
CA HIS A 222 -6.10 27.05 6.41
C HIS A 222 -7.40 26.24 6.46
N SER A 223 -8.42 26.67 7.20
CA SER A 223 -9.74 26.01 7.14
C SER A 223 -10.32 26.10 5.73
N HIS A 224 -11.05 25.06 5.29
CA HIS A 224 -11.65 25.07 3.96
C HIS A 224 -12.67 26.22 3.83
N PRO A 225 -12.72 26.94 2.68
CA PRO A 225 -13.57 28.12 2.55
C PRO A 225 -15.07 27.84 2.53
N TYR A 226 -15.50 26.63 2.13
CA TYR A 226 -16.91 26.28 1.93
C TYR A 226 -17.31 25.00 2.69
N ASP A 227 -16.51 23.95 2.55
CA ASP A 227 -16.67 22.70 3.30
C ASP A 227 -16.40 22.84 4.81
N PRO A 228 -17.03 22.00 5.65
CA PRO A 228 -17.02 22.13 7.11
C PRO A 228 -15.73 21.60 7.76
N PHE A 229 -14.57 21.78 7.11
CA PHE A 229 -13.27 21.31 7.61
C PHE A 229 -12.44 22.46 8.16
N ARG A 230 -12.09 22.37 9.45
CA ARG A 230 -11.18 23.29 10.12
C ARG A 230 -9.74 22.85 9.93
N ASN A 231 -8.82 23.80 9.89
CA ASN A 231 -7.38 23.51 9.80
C ASN A 231 -6.89 22.52 10.89
N GLU A 232 -7.39 22.64 12.13
CA GLU A 232 -7.02 21.72 13.22
C GLU A 232 -7.42 20.26 12.95
N GLU A 233 -8.47 20.01 12.17
CA GLU A 233 -8.96 18.68 11.88
C GLU A 233 -8.05 17.94 10.91
N TYR A 234 -7.37 18.68 10.02
CA TYR A 234 -6.33 18.12 9.15
C TYR A 234 -5.25 17.40 9.95
N TYR A 235 -4.73 18.04 11.00
CA TYR A 235 -3.68 17.46 11.84
C TYR A 235 -4.19 16.36 12.77
N LYS A 236 -5.47 16.42 13.19
CA LYS A 236 -6.12 15.30 13.92
C LYS A 236 -6.23 14.06 13.03
N ILE A 237 -6.60 14.23 11.77
CA ILE A 237 -6.65 13.16 10.77
C ILE A 237 -5.24 12.66 10.46
N MET A 238 -4.28 13.56 10.27
CA MET A 238 -2.87 13.21 10.06
C MET A 238 -2.35 12.29 11.16
N ALA A 239 -2.74 12.52 12.42
CA ALA A 239 -2.35 11.66 13.54
C ALA A 239 -2.82 10.20 13.39
N PHE A 240 -3.96 9.93 12.73
CA PHE A 240 -4.41 8.55 12.46
C PHE A 240 -3.52 7.82 11.46
N PHE A 241 -3.02 8.53 10.44
CA PHE A 241 -2.12 7.98 9.41
C PHE A 241 -0.64 8.03 9.82
N ASN A 242 -0.32 8.70 10.92
CA ASN A 242 1.03 8.87 11.44
C ASN A 242 1.49 7.64 12.24
N ASN A 243 1.40 6.46 11.63
CA ASN A 243 1.77 5.17 12.24
C ASN A 243 2.68 4.33 11.33
N THR A 244 3.16 4.93 10.24
CA THR A 244 3.97 4.28 9.22
C THR A 244 5.44 4.58 9.39
N ARG A 245 6.25 3.73 8.78
CA ARG A 245 7.69 3.85 8.72
C ARG A 245 8.11 4.18 7.30
N ASP A 246 8.07 5.47 6.97
CA ASP A 246 8.51 6.02 5.70
C ASP A 246 9.86 6.71 5.91
N GLU A 247 10.91 6.17 5.30
CA GLU A 247 12.31 6.54 5.52
C GLU A 247 13.14 6.18 4.24
N ASP A 248 14.37 6.66 4.10
CA ASP A 248 15.26 6.33 2.95
C ASP A 248 15.79 4.90 3.06
N THR A 249 15.04 3.93 2.53
CA THR A 249 15.50 2.54 2.38
C THR A 249 15.76 2.14 0.94
N GLN A 250 16.68 1.17 0.74
CA GLN A 250 16.99 0.64 -0.59
C GLN A 250 15.82 -0.11 -1.23
N ASP A 251 14.92 -0.64 -0.42
CA ASP A 251 13.76 -1.41 -0.84
C ASP A 251 12.46 -0.77 -0.34
N GLU A 252 11.33 -1.25 -0.86
CA GLU A 252 10.00 -0.82 -0.42
C GLU A 252 9.48 -1.66 0.75
N ALA A 253 10.38 -2.16 1.60
CA ALA A 253 10.02 -3.06 2.67
C ALA A 253 8.97 -2.45 3.63
N PRO A 254 8.13 -3.29 4.27
CA PRO A 254 8.10 -4.75 4.13
C PRO A 254 7.51 -5.22 2.80
N ASN A 255 8.20 -6.16 2.16
CA ASN A 255 7.69 -6.83 0.97
C ASN A 255 7.05 -8.15 1.36
N TYR A 256 5.81 -8.39 0.94
CA TYR A 256 5.18 -9.68 1.13
C TYR A 256 5.67 -10.69 0.09
N ARG A 257 6.48 -11.66 0.53
CA ARG A 257 7.12 -12.64 -0.35
C ARG A 257 6.12 -13.70 -0.80
N LYS A 258 6.07 -13.91 -2.12
CA LYS A 258 5.47 -15.11 -2.69
C LYS A 258 6.53 -16.19 -2.86
N PHE A 259 6.21 -17.39 -2.40
CA PHE A 259 7.06 -18.54 -2.57
C PHE A 259 6.64 -19.36 -3.79
N SER A 260 7.57 -20.19 -4.29
CA SER A 260 7.23 -21.23 -5.26
C SER A 260 6.23 -22.21 -4.64
N GLU A 261 5.48 -22.96 -5.45
CA GLU A 261 4.52 -23.93 -4.91
C GLU A 261 5.17 -24.94 -3.95
N ASP A 262 6.39 -25.38 -4.25
CA ASP A 262 7.13 -26.31 -3.40
C ASP A 262 7.58 -25.67 -2.09
N ASP A 263 7.97 -24.39 -2.11
CA ASP A 263 8.35 -23.66 -0.91
C ASP A 263 7.11 -23.24 -0.08
N GLU A 264 5.96 -22.98 -0.69
CA GLU A 264 4.69 -22.80 0.02
C GLU A 264 4.32 -24.07 0.79
N LYS A 265 4.44 -25.27 0.17
CA LYS A 265 4.21 -26.54 0.88
C LYS A 265 5.16 -26.74 2.07
N LYS A 266 6.42 -26.31 1.95
CA LYS A 266 7.37 -26.35 3.08
C LYS A 266 6.97 -25.36 4.17
N LEU A 267 6.54 -24.16 3.81
CA LEU A 267 6.05 -23.16 4.75
C LEU A 267 4.78 -23.64 5.47
N ASP A 268 3.85 -24.29 4.76
CA ASP A 268 2.65 -24.89 5.34
C ASP A 268 3.00 -26.01 6.33
N SER A 269 3.99 -26.84 5.97
CA SER A 269 4.49 -27.89 6.86
C SER A 269 5.15 -27.30 8.12
N LEU A 270 5.98 -26.27 7.96
CA LEU A 270 6.62 -25.56 9.07
C LEU A 270 5.58 -24.90 9.99
N THR A 271 4.62 -24.19 9.42
CA THR A 271 3.60 -23.46 10.18
C THR A 271 2.66 -24.41 10.92
N THR A 272 2.33 -25.56 10.33
CA THR A 272 1.59 -26.65 10.98
C THR A 272 2.40 -27.26 12.13
N PHE A 273 3.69 -27.50 11.93
CA PHE A 273 4.59 -28.01 12.97
C PHE A 273 4.67 -27.04 14.15
N ILE A 274 4.93 -25.76 13.89
CA ILE A 274 5.01 -24.71 14.91
C ILE A 274 3.66 -24.58 15.63
N LYS A 275 2.54 -24.56 14.90
CA LYS A 275 1.21 -24.49 15.51
C LYS A 275 0.96 -25.64 16.48
N THR A 276 1.33 -26.86 16.08
CA THR A 276 1.14 -28.06 16.90
C THR A 276 2.02 -28.07 18.16
N ARG A 277 3.25 -27.54 18.07
CA ARG A 277 4.24 -27.60 19.15
C ARG A 277 4.23 -26.37 20.07
N LEU A 278 4.02 -25.19 19.50
CA LEU A 278 4.23 -23.88 20.13
C LEU A 278 2.97 -23.00 20.13
N GLY A 279 1.88 -23.44 19.50
CA GLY A 279 0.59 -22.75 19.47
C GLY A 279 0.43 -21.76 18.30
N ASP A 280 -0.78 -21.22 18.20
CA ASP A 280 -1.20 -20.37 17.07
C ASP A 280 -0.42 -19.05 16.98
N GLU A 281 -0.13 -18.40 18.10
CA GLU A 281 0.58 -17.11 18.12
C GLU A 281 1.99 -17.23 17.53
N LYS A 282 2.75 -18.25 17.93
CA LYS A 282 4.09 -18.52 17.40
C LYS A 282 4.02 -18.91 15.92
N SER A 283 3.03 -19.70 15.51
CA SER A 283 2.84 -20.05 14.11
C SER A 283 2.60 -18.82 13.23
N LYS A 284 1.72 -17.90 13.67
CA LYS A 284 1.48 -16.63 12.98
C LYS A 284 2.74 -15.76 12.93
N TYR A 285 3.45 -15.63 14.04
CA TYR A 285 4.70 -14.86 14.11
C TYR A 285 5.76 -15.37 13.11
N TYR A 286 6.04 -16.67 13.10
CA TYR A 286 7.04 -17.23 12.19
C TYR A 286 6.57 -17.24 10.73
N ASN A 287 5.26 -17.42 10.47
CA ASN A 287 4.71 -17.24 9.12
C ASN A 287 4.97 -15.81 8.63
N GLN A 288 4.64 -14.81 9.44
CA GLN A 288 4.86 -13.40 9.12
C GLN A 288 6.35 -13.09 8.92
N LEU A 289 7.23 -13.59 9.79
CA LEU A 289 8.68 -13.42 9.65
C LEU A 289 9.20 -14.04 8.35
N VAL A 290 8.73 -15.24 7.99
CA VAL A 290 9.10 -15.87 6.72
C VAL A 290 8.44 -15.17 5.53
N ARG A 291 7.26 -14.56 5.65
CA ARG A 291 6.67 -13.86 4.50
C ARG A 291 7.21 -12.44 4.30
N SER A 292 7.53 -11.73 5.36
CA SER A 292 7.87 -10.29 5.30
C SER A 292 9.28 -9.93 5.77
N LEU A 293 9.96 -10.84 6.48
CA LEU A 293 11.18 -10.57 7.25
C LEU A 293 10.99 -9.58 8.41
N GLU A 294 9.75 -9.31 8.82
CA GLU A 294 9.42 -8.45 9.95
C GLU A 294 8.99 -9.26 11.19
N PRO A 295 9.18 -8.72 12.41
CA PRO A 295 9.82 -7.44 12.72
C PRO A 295 11.36 -7.50 12.65
N ARG A 296 11.98 -6.47 12.07
CA ARG A 296 13.44 -6.28 12.04
C ARG A 296 13.86 -4.86 12.40
N HIS A 297 15.09 -4.72 12.85
CA HIS A 297 15.77 -3.43 13.01
C HIS A 297 16.62 -3.16 11.77
N HIS A 298 16.54 -1.95 11.22
CA HIS A 298 17.35 -1.56 10.07
C HIS A 298 18.62 -0.83 10.53
N ALA A 299 19.54 -0.66 9.59
CA ALA A 299 20.85 -0.08 9.84
C ALA A 299 20.84 1.32 10.50
N HIS A 300 19.91 2.21 10.13
CA HIS A 300 19.84 3.57 10.71
C HIS A 300 19.46 3.57 12.20
N TYR A 301 18.97 2.44 12.73
CA TYR A 301 18.75 2.30 14.16
C TYR A 301 20.07 2.33 14.95
N ALA A 302 21.20 2.04 14.30
CA ALA A 302 22.51 2.09 14.92
C ALA A 302 23.05 3.53 14.99
N ASP A 303 23.70 3.86 16.11
CA ASP A 303 24.31 5.16 16.36
C ASP A 303 25.76 5.02 16.89
N SER A 304 26.37 6.12 17.35
CA SER A 304 27.65 6.13 18.07
C SER A 304 28.79 5.38 17.36
N TYR A 305 28.96 5.66 16.07
CA TYR A 305 29.99 5.01 15.26
C TYR A 305 31.41 5.44 15.64
N VAL A 306 32.32 4.46 15.73
CA VAL A 306 33.77 4.67 15.83
C VAL A 306 34.41 3.86 14.71
N ASN A 307 35.23 4.51 13.87
CA ASN A 307 35.83 3.88 12.69
C ASN A 307 34.83 3.06 11.84
N GLY A 308 33.65 3.64 11.64
CA GLY A 308 32.54 3.09 10.88
C GLY A 308 31.57 4.21 10.53
N ALA A 309 30.55 3.89 9.74
CA ALA A 309 29.51 4.84 9.35
C ALA A 309 28.24 4.09 8.90
N LEU A 310 27.14 4.82 8.81
CA LEU A 310 25.99 4.40 8.04
C LEU A 310 26.30 4.65 6.55
N LEU A 311 26.61 3.60 5.80
CA LEU A 311 27.03 3.67 4.41
C LEU A 311 25.86 4.03 3.51
N GLY A 312 25.95 5.23 2.92
CA GLY A 312 24.91 5.79 2.04
C GLY A 312 23.56 5.89 2.73
N ASP A 313 23.55 6.11 4.05
CA ASP A 313 22.36 6.16 4.92
C ASP A 313 21.56 4.86 5.03
N ARG A 314 22.11 3.72 4.57
CA ARG A 314 21.35 2.47 4.41
C ARG A 314 21.91 1.24 5.11
N ASN A 315 23.22 1.20 5.35
CA ASN A 315 23.85 -0.01 5.88
C ASN A 315 24.89 0.32 6.95
N ILE A 316 24.98 -0.51 7.99
CA ILE A 316 26.03 -0.40 9.00
C ILE A 316 27.35 -0.88 8.37
N GLY A 317 28.30 0.03 8.17
CA GLY A 317 29.65 -0.29 7.72
C GLY A 317 30.68 -0.07 8.82
N LEU A 318 31.41 -1.13 9.18
CA LEU A 318 32.48 -1.05 10.19
C LEU A 318 33.82 -1.41 9.56
N ARG A 319 34.83 -0.56 9.79
CA ARG A 319 36.22 -0.81 9.40
C ARG A 319 36.96 -1.59 10.49
N HIS A 320 38.24 -1.89 10.30
CA HIS A 320 39.01 -2.64 11.30
C HIS A 320 39.00 -1.94 12.67
N LYS A 321 38.61 -2.66 13.72
CA LYS A 321 38.38 -2.14 15.08
C LYS A 321 37.28 -1.07 15.15
N GLY A 322 36.40 -1.04 14.16
CA GLY A 322 35.23 -0.16 14.15
C GLY A 322 34.11 -0.71 15.00
N THR A 323 33.34 0.19 15.61
CA THR A 323 32.18 -0.12 16.45
C THR A 323 30.99 0.76 16.09
N CYS A 324 29.78 0.28 16.37
CA CYS A 324 28.58 1.12 16.47
C CYS A 324 27.68 0.57 17.58
N ARG A 325 26.79 1.41 18.10
CA ARG A 325 25.82 1.04 19.14
C ARG A 325 24.47 0.73 18.49
N LEU A 326 23.82 -0.31 19.00
CA LEU A 326 22.40 -0.63 18.76
C LEU A 326 21.68 -0.30 20.08
N PRO A 327 21.02 0.86 20.19
CA PRO A 327 20.48 1.34 21.45
C PRO A 327 19.27 0.51 21.88
N ASP A 328 19.07 0.33 23.19
CA ASP A 328 17.81 -0.13 23.77
C ASP A 328 17.17 -1.40 23.15
N ILE A 329 17.99 -2.40 22.81
CA ILE A 329 17.54 -3.66 22.19
C ILE A 329 16.94 -4.59 23.25
N LYS A 330 15.71 -5.06 23.00
CA LYS A 330 15.00 -6.02 23.86
C LYS A 330 15.36 -7.47 23.51
N LEU A 331 16.27 -8.05 24.29
CA LEU A 331 16.71 -9.44 24.09
C LEU A 331 15.70 -10.45 24.64
N ASP A 332 15.22 -10.30 25.88
CA ASP A 332 14.25 -11.22 26.50
C ASP A 332 14.57 -12.71 26.30
N ASN A 333 15.81 -13.11 26.56
CA ASN A 333 16.30 -14.49 26.40
C ASN A 333 16.29 -15.03 24.96
N LYS A 334 16.11 -14.18 23.95
CA LYS A 334 16.38 -14.57 22.56
C LYS A 334 17.83 -15.01 22.40
N THR A 335 18.00 -16.16 21.75
CA THR A 335 19.27 -16.89 21.61
C THR A 335 19.83 -16.84 20.21
N THR A 336 19.10 -16.23 19.27
CA THR A 336 19.51 -16.12 17.88
C THR A 336 19.55 -14.67 17.42
N PHE A 337 20.67 -14.27 16.83
CA PHE A 337 20.86 -12.99 16.15
C PHE A 337 20.85 -13.24 14.64
N LEU A 338 19.79 -12.80 13.96
CA LEU A 338 19.65 -12.92 12.52
C LEU A 338 20.09 -11.61 11.87
N ILE A 339 21.04 -11.69 10.94
CA ILE A 339 21.51 -10.52 10.19
C ILE A 339 21.37 -10.73 8.69
N SER A 340 21.05 -9.66 7.97
CA SER A 340 21.28 -9.54 6.53
C SER A 340 22.58 -8.76 6.31
N TYR A 341 23.58 -9.42 5.73
CA TYR A 341 24.91 -8.82 5.61
C TYR A 341 25.60 -9.12 4.28
N VAL A 342 26.60 -8.29 3.98
CA VAL A 342 27.56 -8.46 2.89
C VAL A 342 28.97 -8.37 3.46
N SER A 343 29.82 -9.34 3.11
CA SER A 343 31.26 -9.27 3.36
C SER A 343 32.02 -9.60 2.09
N LYS A 344 32.81 -8.62 1.60
CA LYS A 344 33.58 -8.74 0.36
C LYS A 344 35.00 -9.25 0.60
N ASN A 345 35.53 -9.06 1.81
CA ASN A 345 36.92 -9.32 2.13
C ASN A 345 37.07 -10.49 3.12
N PRO A 346 37.87 -11.52 2.80
CA PRO A 346 38.03 -12.68 3.67
C PRO A 346 38.71 -12.31 5.00
N GLY A 347 38.37 -13.05 6.05
CA GLY A 347 39.01 -12.88 7.37
C GLY A 347 38.39 -11.82 8.28
N GLY A 348 37.22 -11.28 7.92
CA GLY A 348 36.46 -10.39 8.78
C GLY A 348 35.80 -11.12 9.96
N TRP A 349 35.92 -10.52 11.15
CA TRP A 349 35.22 -10.95 12.36
C TRP A 349 34.12 -9.96 12.71
N LEU A 350 32.98 -10.51 13.13
CA LEU A 350 31.88 -9.80 13.76
C LEU A 350 31.80 -10.23 15.23
N GLU A 351 31.71 -9.25 16.12
CA GLU A 351 31.37 -9.47 17.53
C GLU A 351 30.13 -8.66 17.87
N LEU A 352 29.22 -9.26 18.65
CA LEU A 352 28.12 -8.55 19.30
C LEU A 352 28.41 -8.49 20.80
N ARG A 353 28.42 -7.30 21.36
CA ARG A 353 28.78 -7.04 22.76
C ARG A 353 27.66 -6.31 23.49
N LYS A 354 27.57 -6.53 24.80
CA LYS A 354 26.55 -5.93 25.68
C LYS A 354 27.13 -4.80 26.52
N GLY A 355 26.42 -3.67 26.58
CA GLY A 355 26.68 -2.52 27.45
C GLY A 355 27.76 -1.56 26.94
N SER A 356 28.88 -2.06 26.40
CA SER A 356 29.92 -1.20 25.83
C SER A 356 30.72 -1.90 24.72
N PRO A 357 31.54 -1.18 23.92
CA PRO A 357 32.43 -1.79 22.93
C PRO A 357 33.41 -2.82 23.51
N ASN A 358 33.72 -2.75 24.81
CA ASN A 358 34.58 -3.70 25.52
C ASN A 358 33.80 -4.57 26.52
N GLY A 359 32.46 -4.55 26.46
CA GLY A 359 31.59 -5.27 27.37
C GLY A 359 31.54 -6.77 27.09
N GLU A 360 30.58 -7.44 27.74
CA GLU A 360 30.36 -8.88 27.61
C GLU A 360 30.13 -9.27 26.14
N VAL A 361 30.88 -10.26 25.66
CA VAL A 361 30.70 -10.82 24.30
C VAL A 361 29.50 -11.75 24.32
N LEU A 362 28.46 -11.40 23.56
CA LEU A 362 27.30 -12.26 23.36
C LEU A 362 27.55 -13.27 22.25
N THR A 363 28.30 -12.88 21.21
CA THR A 363 28.77 -13.79 20.16
C THR A 363 29.98 -13.21 19.45
N LYS A 364 30.77 -14.10 18.84
CA LYS A 364 31.92 -13.78 18.01
C LYS A 364 32.06 -14.83 16.92
N LEU A 365 32.05 -14.42 15.68
CA LEU A 365 32.23 -15.32 14.55
C LEU A 365 33.02 -14.68 13.42
N ARG A 366 33.54 -15.55 12.55
CA ARG A 366 34.16 -15.17 11.29
C ARG A 366 33.08 -15.13 10.21
N LEU A 367 32.98 -14.00 9.52
CA LEU A 367 32.01 -13.83 8.44
C LEU A 367 32.47 -14.57 7.17
N ASP A 368 31.50 -15.21 6.53
CA ASP A 368 31.71 -15.93 5.28
C ASP A 368 31.57 -14.97 4.08
N THR A 369 32.47 -15.11 3.10
CA THR A 369 32.61 -14.25 1.91
C THR A 369 32.17 -14.89 0.60
N THR A 370 31.69 -16.14 0.62
CA THR A 370 31.41 -16.93 -0.58
C THR A 370 30.19 -16.49 -1.40
N ALA A 371 29.28 -15.67 -0.86
CA ALA A 371 28.09 -15.19 -1.57
C ALA A 371 27.72 -13.74 -1.19
N ARG A 372 27.05 -13.03 -2.10
CA ARG A 372 26.50 -11.68 -1.87
C ARG A 372 25.14 -11.80 -1.17
N ASN A 373 24.86 -10.95 -0.18
CA ASN A 373 23.62 -10.88 0.62
C ASN A 373 23.26 -12.19 1.35
N LYS A 374 23.85 -12.41 2.52
CA LYS A 374 23.57 -13.58 3.37
C LYS A 374 22.60 -13.22 4.48
N LEU A 375 21.60 -14.08 4.66
CA LEU A 375 20.92 -14.23 5.94
C LEU A 375 21.75 -15.18 6.79
N LEU A 376 22.14 -14.75 7.98
CA LEU A 376 22.93 -15.57 8.89
C LEU A 376 22.30 -15.60 10.26
N PHE A 377 21.99 -16.81 10.71
CA PHE A 377 21.51 -17.11 12.05
C PHE A 377 22.73 -17.33 12.95
N ILE A 378 22.91 -16.46 13.94
CA ILE A 378 24.06 -16.45 14.83
C ILE A 378 23.60 -16.78 16.24
N PRO A 379 24.08 -17.88 16.85
CA PRO A 379 23.82 -18.14 18.26
C PRO A 379 24.42 -17.02 19.14
N ILE A 380 23.63 -16.54 20.08
CA ILE A 380 24.04 -15.54 21.09
C ILE A 380 23.76 -16.06 22.49
N LYS A 381 24.55 -15.60 23.46
CA LYS A 381 24.28 -15.85 24.86
C LYS A 381 22.96 -15.17 25.27
N ALA A 382 22.06 -15.94 25.89
CA ALA A 382 20.79 -15.42 26.40
C ALA A 382 21.01 -14.30 27.41
N SER A 383 20.20 -13.25 27.32
CA SER A 383 20.20 -12.11 28.23
C SER A 383 18.78 -11.56 28.36
N GLN A 384 18.37 -11.23 29.59
CA GLN A 384 17.03 -10.75 29.88
C GLN A 384 16.97 -9.21 29.87
N GLY A 385 15.87 -8.62 29.41
CA GLY A 385 15.64 -7.18 29.44
C GLY A 385 16.20 -6.43 28.23
N ARG A 386 16.28 -5.10 28.35
CA ARG A 386 16.74 -4.17 27.31
C ARG A 386 18.18 -3.78 27.54
N HIS A 387 18.99 -3.74 26.48
CA HIS A 387 20.42 -3.46 26.55
C HIS A 387 20.87 -2.62 25.36
N ASP A 388 21.81 -1.70 25.62
CA ASP A 388 22.65 -1.16 24.55
C ASP A 388 23.60 -2.27 24.09
N LEU A 389 23.54 -2.61 22.80
CA LEU A 389 24.43 -3.57 22.18
C LEU A 389 25.46 -2.87 21.30
N TYR A 390 26.60 -3.51 21.06
CA TYR A 390 27.65 -2.97 20.24
C TYR A 390 28.11 -3.99 19.21
N LEU A 391 28.09 -3.59 17.95
CA LEU A 391 28.73 -4.37 16.88
C LEU A 391 30.19 -3.97 16.82
N VAL A 392 31.07 -4.95 16.66
CA VAL A 392 32.51 -4.74 16.49
C VAL A 392 33.01 -5.48 15.27
N GLY A 393 33.64 -4.73 14.34
CA GLY A 393 34.24 -5.27 13.13
C GLY A 393 35.77 -5.36 13.25
N THR A 394 36.35 -6.54 12.98
CA THR A 394 37.81 -6.70 13.02
C THR A 394 38.33 -7.44 11.79
N ASN A 395 39.19 -6.80 11.00
CA ASN A 395 40.04 -7.48 10.02
C ASN A 395 41.40 -6.77 9.85
N GLY A 396 42.45 -7.31 10.45
CA GLY A 396 43.78 -6.69 10.44
C GLY A 396 44.51 -6.70 9.09
N ARG A 397 43.92 -7.30 8.04
CA ARG A 397 44.50 -7.35 6.69
C ARG A 397 43.96 -6.26 5.76
N LEU A 398 42.92 -5.54 6.19
CA LEU A 398 42.28 -4.51 5.38
C LEU A 398 43.02 -3.18 5.49
N LYS A 399 42.96 -2.41 4.40
CA LYS A 399 43.37 -1.01 4.43
C LYS A 399 42.41 -0.20 5.31
N PRO A 400 42.86 0.93 5.89
CA PRO A 400 42.08 1.71 6.85
C PRO A 400 40.69 2.15 6.35
N GLU A 401 40.54 2.37 5.05
CA GLU A 401 39.31 2.81 4.39
C GLU A 401 38.32 1.68 4.07
N GLN A 402 38.76 0.41 4.16
CA GLN A 402 37.97 -0.73 3.76
C GLN A 402 37.09 -1.25 4.91
N ASP A 403 35.82 -1.46 4.59
CA ASP A 403 34.87 -2.07 5.53
C ASP A 403 35.12 -3.58 5.67
N VAL A 404 34.98 -4.06 6.90
CA VAL A 404 35.02 -5.48 7.27
C VAL A 404 33.77 -6.19 6.74
N PHE A 405 32.62 -5.53 6.90
CA PHE A 405 31.32 -5.98 6.45
C PHE A 405 30.35 -4.79 6.35
N SER A 406 29.21 -5.05 5.72
CA SER A 406 28.05 -4.19 5.69
C SER A 406 26.84 -4.97 6.20
N ILE A 407 26.08 -4.44 7.17
CA ILE A 407 24.83 -5.03 7.66
C ILE A 407 23.66 -4.13 7.22
N ASN A 408 22.68 -4.71 6.53
CA ASN A 408 21.49 -3.99 6.05
C ASN A 408 20.43 -3.89 7.15
N TRP A 409 20.08 -5.03 7.74
CA TRP A 409 19.14 -5.13 8.84
C TRP A 409 19.49 -6.33 9.72
N PHE A 410 18.93 -6.33 10.92
CA PHE A 410 19.11 -7.40 11.89
C PHE A 410 17.85 -7.59 12.73
N THR A 411 17.70 -8.77 13.33
CA THR A 411 16.66 -9.04 14.32
C THR A 411 17.15 -10.09 15.31
N PHE A 412 16.44 -10.20 16.43
CA PHE A 412 16.71 -11.19 17.46
C PHE A 412 15.53 -12.13 17.54
N LEU A 413 15.81 -13.43 17.62
CA LEU A 413 14.83 -14.51 17.58
C LEU A 413 15.10 -15.49 18.72
N ASP A 414 14.05 -16.22 19.12
CA ASP A 414 14.25 -17.48 19.84
C ASP A 414 14.97 -18.47 18.92
N ASP A 415 15.45 -19.59 19.49
CA ASP A 415 15.93 -20.71 18.68
C ASP A 415 14.88 -21.07 17.63
N PHE A 416 15.27 -20.98 16.36
CA PHE A 416 14.37 -21.25 15.26
C PHE A 416 13.95 -22.73 15.33
N PRO A 417 12.64 -23.03 15.40
CA PRO A 417 12.14 -24.37 15.66
C PRO A 417 12.36 -25.38 14.54
#